data_AF-A0A934TI69-F1
#
_entry.id   AF-A0A934TI69-F1
#
_cell.length_a   1.000
_cell.length_b   1.000
_cell.length_c   1.000
_cell.angle_alpha   90.00
_cell.angle_beta   90.00
_cell.angle_gamma   90.00
#
_symmetry.space_group_name_H-M   'P 1'
#
loop_
_entity.id
_entity.type
_entity.pdbx_description
1 polymer ?
#
loop_
_entity_poly.entity_id
_entity_poly.type
_entity_poly.pdbx_seq_one_letter_code
_entity_poly.pdbx_strand_id
1 'polypeptide(L)'
;EYNIVIDIVERTVDAERDGVQTKLTPWEAGMIIGLPSYNVGDLVYARTAEEGSPVAGVEYRKPDDWMLLSVFREHSPTVSEQTRVQGRVFPVITNVSRVYQLDTSDVENEPFDSDSINLNQPWQNVIADVKLSLNVDALNAALTAEQARTSPRASVVNAIEARIAELDTAG
;
A
#
# COMPACT_ATOMS: atom_id res chain seq x y z
N GLU A 1 6.17 28.24 -7.72
CA GLU A 1 6.23 26.90 -8.32
C GLU A 1 6.89 25.99 -7.30
N TYR A 2 6.26 24.88 -6.91
CA TYR A 2 6.78 23.99 -5.88
C TYR A 2 7.50 22.82 -6.57
N ASN A 3 8.79 22.63 -6.27
CA ASN A 3 9.64 21.64 -6.90
C ASN A 3 9.41 20.26 -6.25
N ILE A 4 8.31 19.60 -6.63
CA ILE A 4 7.94 18.27 -6.14
C ILE A 4 8.51 17.21 -7.10
N VAL A 5 9.24 16.23 -6.55
CA VAL A 5 9.73 15.05 -7.26
C VAL A 5 8.92 13.84 -6.81
N ILE A 6 8.46 13.02 -7.75
CA ILE A 6 7.70 11.80 -7.49
C ILE A 6 8.57 10.61 -7.92
N ASP A 7 8.93 9.76 -6.95
CA ASP A 7 9.64 8.51 -7.20
C ASP A 7 8.70 7.33 -6.99
N ILE A 8 8.62 6.45 -7.98
CA ILE A 8 7.85 5.21 -7.91
C ILE A 8 8.79 4.10 -7.42
N VAL A 9 8.45 3.49 -6.28
CA VAL A 9 9.28 2.44 -5.67
C VAL A 9 8.65 1.07 -5.88
N GLU A 10 9.08 0.38 -6.94
CA GLU A 10 8.77 -1.03 -7.18
C GLU A 10 9.99 -1.88 -6.82
N ARG A 11 10.07 -2.32 -5.56
CA ARG A 11 11.20 -3.11 -5.06
C ARG A 11 10.70 -4.37 -4.36
N THR A 12 11.42 -5.45 -4.58
CA THR A 12 11.24 -6.72 -3.86
C THR A 12 12.59 -7.11 -3.27
N VAL A 13 12.57 -7.56 -2.02
CA VAL A 13 13.75 -8.00 -1.28
C VAL A 13 13.57 -9.46 -0.89
N ASP A 14 14.61 -10.26 -1.08
CA ASP A 14 14.64 -11.63 -0.58
C ASP A 14 15.10 -11.60 0.88
N ALA A 15 14.26 -12.09 1.78
CA ALA A 15 14.54 -12.21 3.20
C ALA A 15 14.60 -13.68 3.61
N GLU A 16 15.55 -14.04 4.46
CA GLU A 16 15.67 -15.39 5.01
C GLU A 16 15.37 -15.35 6.50
N ARG A 17 14.50 -16.26 6.96
CA ARG A 17 14.28 -16.52 8.39
C ARG A 17 14.28 -18.02 8.60
N ASP A 18 15.13 -18.48 9.51
CA ASP A 18 15.24 -19.90 9.88
C ASP A 18 15.45 -20.85 8.68
N GLY A 19 16.21 -20.40 7.67
CA GLY A 19 16.50 -21.16 6.45
C GLY A 19 15.39 -21.15 5.39
N VAL A 20 14.28 -20.45 5.64
CA VAL A 20 13.20 -20.26 4.66
C VAL A 20 13.35 -18.89 4.00
N GLN A 21 13.53 -18.88 2.68
CA GLN A 21 13.59 -17.67 1.88
C GLN A 21 12.20 -17.22 1.47
N THR A 22 11.88 -15.96 1.74
CA THR A 22 10.61 -15.31 1.42
C THR A 22 10.86 -14.01 0.67
N LYS A 23 10.09 -13.76 -0.38
CA LYS A 23 10.12 -12.47 -1.09
C LYS A 23 9.22 -11.48 -0.36
N LEU A 24 9.75 -10.32 0.00
CA LEU A 24 9.02 -9.25 0.68
C LEU A 24 9.05 -7.97 -0.16
N THR A 25 7.90 -7.32 -0.26
CA THR A 25 7.79 -5.94 -0.78
C THR A 25 7.84 -4.99 0.41
N PRO A 26 8.88 -4.16 0.55
CA PRO A 26 9.02 -3.28 1.71
C PRO A 26 8.06 -2.08 1.68
N TRP A 27 7.41 -1.82 0.54
CA TRP A 27 6.41 -0.77 0.38
C TRP A 27 5.02 -1.38 0.25
N GLU A 28 4.10 -0.89 1.08
CA GLU A 28 2.69 -1.25 1.03
C GLU A 28 2.00 -0.54 -0.14
N ALA A 29 1.04 -1.22 -0.77
CA ALA A 29 0.29 -0.67 -1.90
C ALA A 29 -0.60 0.49 -1.42
N GLY A 30 -0.67 1.57 -2.20
CA GLY A 30 -1.45 2.76 -1.83
C GLY A 30 -0.77 3.67 -0.80
N MET A 31 0.47 3.36 -0.39
CA MET A 31 1.22 4.18 0.55
C MET A 31 2.04 5.26 -0.17
N ILE A 32 1.83 6.52 0.19
CA ILE A 32 2.61 7.67 -0.28
C ILE A 32 3.40 8.23 0.91
N ILE A 33 4.73 8.31 0.75
CA ILE A 33 5.61 8.90 1.77
C ILE A 33 6.15 10.23 1.26
N GLY A 34 5.86 11.30 2.01
CA GLY A 34 6.35 12.65 1.76
C GLY A 34 7.62 12.93 2.54
N LEU A 35 8.70 13.27 1.83
CA LEU A 35 9.99 13.63 2.42
C LEU A 35 10.42 15.03 1.96
N PRO A 36 10.97 15.87 2.85
CA PRO A 36 11.53 17.17 2.48
C PRO A 36 12.92 17.04 1.80
N SER A 37 13.56 15.88 1.94
CA SER A 37 14.88 15.55 1.39
C SER A 37 15.09 14.03 1.38
N TYR A 38 15.97 13.52 0.52
CA TYR A 38 16.41 12.12 0.54
C TYR A 38 17.29 11.78 1.75
N ASN A 39 17.92 12.77 2.38
CA ASN A 39 18.64 12.54 3.62
C ASN A 39 17.67 12.64 4.81
N VAL A 40 17.21 11.48 5.27
CA VAL A 40 16.24 11.35 6.37
C VAL A 40 16.89 10.97 7.70
N GLY A 41 18.21 10.78 7.74
CA GLY A 41 18.91 10.36 8.95
C GLY A 41 20.21 9.61 8.66
N ASP A 42 20.71 8.93 9.68
CA ASP A 42 22.06 8.38 9.70
C ASP A 42 22.05 6.88 9.99
N LEU A 43 23.08 6.20 9.46
CA LEU A 43 23.40 4.82 9.82
C LEU A 43 24.34 4.85 11.03
N VAL A 44 23.83 4.46 12.21
CA VAL A 44 24.63 4.45 13.44
C VAL A 44 25.40 3.14 13.53
N TYR A 45 26.71 3.22 13.43
CA TYR A 45 27.62 2.08 13.57
C TYR A 45 28.03 1.85 15.03
N ALA A 46 27.92 0.60 15.48
CA ALA A 46 28.48 0.15 16.73
C ALA A 46 29.79 -0.61 16.47
N ARG A 47 30.81 -0.34 17.30
CA ARG A 47 32.12 -1.02 17.23
C ARG A 47 31.94 -2.54 17.24
N THR A 48 32.53 -3.23 16.26
CA THR A 48 32.52 -4.69 16.22
C THR A 48 33.52 -5.28 17.23
N ALA A 49 33.32 -6.55 17.59
CA ALA A 49 34.22 -7.23 18.53
C ALA A 49 35.65 -7.30 17.99
N GLU A 50 35.82 -7.55 16.69
CA GLU A 50 37.13 -7.64 16.03
C GLU A 50 37.83 -6.28 15.93
N GLU A 51 37.10 -5.17 15.86
CA GLU A 51 37.69 -3.84 16.01
C GLU A 51 38.13 -3.57 17.46
N GLY A 52 37.42 -4.15 18.43
CA GLY A 52 37.77 -4.14 19.86
C GLY A 52 39.08 -4.86 20.15
N SER A 53 39.21 -6.04 19.56
CA SER A 53 40.26 -7.02 19.84
C SER A 53 40.69 -7.69 18.53
N PRO A 54 41.58 -7.06 17.75
CA PRO A 54 42.00 -7.59 16.45
C PRO A 54 42.77 -8.89 16.61
N VAL A 55 42.53 -9.84 15.70
CA VAL A 55 43.19 -11.14 15.69
C VAL A 55 44.52 -11.06 14.94
N ALA A 56 45.55 -11.70 15.47
CA ALA A 56 46.85 -11.76 14.83
C ALA A 56 46.79 -12.53 13.49
N GLY A 57 47.44 -12.00 12.45
CA GLY A 57 47.44 -12.60 11.11
C GLY A 57 46.22 -12.27 10.24
N VAL A 58 45.33 -11.41 10.73
CA VAL A 58 44.21 -10.86 9.96
C VAL A 58 44.50 -9.40 9.60
N GLU A 59 44.31 -9.05 8.35
CA GLU A 59 44.40 -7.65 7.89
C GLU A 59 43.02 -6.99 7.97
N TYR A 60 42.92 -5.92 8.75
CA TYR A 60 41.69 -5.17 8.94
C TYR A 60 41.70 -3.86 8.15
N ARG A 61 40.59 -3.56 7.46
CA ARG A 61 40.39 -2.31 6.72
C ARG A 61 38.98 -1.78 6.97
N LYS A 62 38.82 -0.45 6.94
CA LYS A 62 37.50 0.22 6.95
C LYS A 62 37.28 0.89 5.59
N PRO A 63 36.66 0.19 4.62
CA PRO A 63 36.35 0.79 3.33
C PRO A 63 35.25 1.86 3.42
N ASP A 64 34.40 1.77 4.45
CA ASP A 64 33.34 2.74 4.77
C ASP A 64 33.17 2.79 6.31
N ASP A 65 32.54 3.85 6.82
CA ASP A 65 32.42 4.13 8.26
C ASP A 65 31.61 3.08 9.02
N TRP A 66 30.74 2.35 8.31
CA TRP A 66 29.85 1.34 8.85
C TRP A 66 30.32 -0.10 8.61
N MET A 67 31.50 -0.30 8.00
CA MET A 67 32.03 -1.60 7.60
C MET A 67 33.43 -1.88 8.17
N LEU A 68 33.62 -3.09 8.70
CA LEU A 68 34.93 -3.66 8.98
C LEU A 68 35.20 -4.83 8.02
N LEU A 69 36.20 -4.67 7.16
CA LEU A 69 36.71 -5.70 6.27
C LEU A 69 37.86 -6.43 6.96
N SER A 70 37.81 -7.76 6.97
CA SER A 70 38.92 -8.62 7.38
C SER A 70 39.36 -9.52 6.23
N VAL A 71 40.66 -9.50 5.95
CA VAL A 71 41.30 -10.36 4.94
C VAL A 71 42.29 -11.26 5.66
N PHE A 72 42.13 -12.57 5.48
CA PHE A 72 43.01 -13.55 6.11
C PHE A 72 43.07 -14.82 5.27
N ARG A 73 44.06 -15.66 5.55
CA ARG A 73 44.24 -16.95 4.89
C ARG A 73 44.02 -18.07 5.88
N GLU A 74 43.21 -19.04 5.48
CA GLU A 74 42.97 -20.24 6.25
C GLU A 74 43.46 -21.46 5.46
N HIS A 75 44.10 -22.40 6.16
CA HIS A 75 44.59 -23.65 5.58
C HIS A 75 43.76 -24.82 6.14
N SER A 76 42.57 -25.04 5.58
CA SER A 76 41.78 -26.27 5.80
C SER A 76 40.55 -26.31 4.88
N PRO A 77 40.38 -27.25 3.92
CA PRO A 77 41.27 -28.34 3.44
C PRO A 77 42.32 -27.91 2.39
N THR A 78 42.25 -26.68 1.87
CA THR A 78 43.27 -26.06 1.00
C THR A 78 43.54 -24.63 1.46
N VAL A 79 44.60 -24.00 0.98
CA VAL A 79 44.83 -22.56 1.24
C VAL A 79 43.72 -21.78 0.56
N SER A 80 42.91 -21.10 1.37
CA SER A 80 41.89 -20.18 0.88
C SER A 80 42.14 -18.79 1.44
N GLU A 81 42.01 -17.79 0.59
CA GLU A 81 41.98 -16.39 1.01
C GLU A 81 40.53 -16.01 1.25
N GLN A 82 40.23 -15.65 2.50
CA GLN A 82 38.90 -15.30 2.95
C GLN A 82 38.82 -13.80 3.12
N THR A 83 37.76 -13.22 2.56
CA THR A 83 37.41 -11.82 2.74
C THR A 83 36.07 -11.77 3.46
N ARG A 84 36.04 -11.21 4.67
CA ARG A 84 34.81 -11.08 5.47
C ARG A 84 34.53 -9.61 5.72
N VAL A 85 33.24 -9.26 5.68
CA VAL A 85 32.76 -7.94 6.04
C VAL A 85 31.84 -8.09 7.25
N GLN A 86 32.04 -7.22 8.23
CA GLN A 86 31.19 -7.13 9.41
C GLN A 86 30.70 -5.69 9.56
N GLY A 87 29.40 -5.53 9.79
CA GLY A 87 28.77 -4.25 10.10
C GLY A 87 27.75 -4.45 11.21
N ARG A 88 27.84 -3.65 12.27
CA ARG A 88 26.78 -3.55 13.29
C ARG A 88 26.15 -2.18 13.15
N VAL A 89 25.08 -2.12 12.36
CA VAL A 89 24.49 -0.87 11.92
C VAL A 89 23.03 -0.83 12.32
N PHE A 90 22.59 0.31 12.85
CA PHE A 90 21.19 0.58 13.11
C PHE A 90 20.77 1.88 12.40
N PRO A 91 19.75 1.85 11.53
CA PRO A 91 19.26 3.07 10.88
C PRO A 91 18.50 3.93 11.89
N VAL A 92 18.86 5.21 11.97
CA VAL A 92 18.18 6.19 12.82
C VAL A 92 17.62 7.31 11.95
N ILE A 93 16.29 7.40 11.88
CA ILE A 93 15.62 8.49 11.19
C ILE A 93 15.65 9.73 12.08
N THR A 94 16.14 10.84 11.54
CA THR A 94 16.14 12.15 12.19
C THR A 94 15.00 12.99 11.64
N ASN A 95 14.53 14.00 12.40
CA ASN A 95 13.43 14.87 11.98
C ASN A 95 12.14 14.12 11.61
N VAL A 96 11.76 13.11 12.41
CA VAL A 96 10.56 12.27 12.21
C VAL A 96 9.29 13.11 12.02
N SER A 97 9.21 14.30 12.62
CA SER A 97 8.09 15.24 12.45
C SER A 97 7.91 15.78 11.03
N ARG A 98 8.87 15.55 10.13
CA ARG A 98 8.84 15.97 8.73
C ARG A 98 8.69 14.80 7.75
N VAL A 99 8.52 13.59 8.26
CA VAL A 99 8.18 12.43 7.44
C VAL A 99 6.67 12.29 7.47
N TYR A 100 6.04 12.43 6.31
CA TYR A 100 4.59 12.34 6.18
C TYR A 100 4.21 11.03 5.51
N GLN A 101 3.15 10.42 5.98
CA GLN A 101 2.59 9.19 5.42
C GLN A 101 1.13 9.46 5.05
N LEU A 102 0.77 9.12 3.82
CA LEU A 102 -0.58 9.16 3.32
C LEU A 102 -0.94 7.76 2.82
N ASP A 103 -1.95 7.19 3.44
CA ASP A 103 -2.53 5.92 3.02
C ASP A 103 -3.75 6.20 2.13
N THR A 104 -3.77 5.64 0.92
CA THR A 104 -4.90 5.77 -0.02
C THR A 104 -5.78 4.53 -0.05
N SER A 105 -5.51 3.52 0.77
CA SER A 105 -6.31 2.30 0.85
C SER A 105 -7.59 2.48 1.66
N ASP A 106 -7.58 3.39 2.64
CA ASP A 106 -8.75 3.85 3.38
C ASP A 106 -9.58 4.86 2.57
N VAL A 107 -10.24 4.37 1.53
CA VAL A 107 -11.40 5.06 0.99
C VAL A 107 -12.57 4.62 1.86
N GLU A 108 -12.96 5.44 2.84
CA GLU A 108 -14.31 5.38 3.40
C GLU A 108 -15.27 5.54 2.22
N ASN A 109 -15.77 4.42 1.71
CA ASN A 109 -16.97 4.38 0.90
C ASN A 109 -18.17 4.54 1.84
N GLU A 110 -18.12 5.54 2.72
CA GLU A 110 -19.31 5.92 3.45
C GLU A 110 -20.27 6.46 2.38
N PRO A 111 -21.43 5.80 2.18
CA PRO A 111 -22.46 6.42 1.37
C PRO A 111 -22.72 7.78 2.02
N PHE A 112 -22.60 8.85 1.24
CA PHE A 112 -22.94 10.19 1.68
C PHE A 112 -24.27 10.16 2.46
N ASP A 113 -24.20 10.31 3.78
CA ASP A 113 -25.38 10.33 4.63
C ASP A 113 -26.08 11.67 4.45
N SER A 114 -27.10 11.68 3.59
CA SER A 114 -27.93 12.84 3.32
C SER A 114 -28.69 13.35 4.54
N ASP A 115 -28.73 12.59 5.64
CA ASP A 115 -29.53 12.89 6.82
C ASP A 115 -28.74 13.67 7.89
N SER A 116 -27.42 13.78 7.73
CA SER A 116 -26.55 14.63 8.57
C SER A 116 -26.59 16.13 8.20
N ILE A 117 -27.40 16.50 7.20
CA ILE A 117 -27.45 17.87 6.69
C ILE A 117 -28.30 18.76 7.61
N ASN A 118 -27.65 19.65 8.36
CA ASN A 118 -28.33 20.69 9.13
C ASN A 118 -28.89 21.78 8.19
N LEU A 119 -30.21 21.81 8.01
CA LEU A 119 -30.93 22.61 7.01
C LEU A 119 -31.03 24.12 7.31
N ASN A 120 -30.32 24.66 8.30
CA ASN A 120 -30.37 26.10 8.64
C ASN A 120 -29.31 26.97 7.93
N GLN A 121 -28.83 26.54 6.75
CA GLN A 121 -27.84 27.26 5.95
C GLN A 121 -28.38 27.55 4.53
N PRO A 122 -28.09 28.73 3.94
CA PRO A 122 -28.72 29.24 2.72
C PRO A 122 -28.50 28.41 1.44
N TRP A 123 -27.59 27.43 1.48
CA TRP A 123 -27.21 26.57 0.36
C TRP A 123 -28.23 25.44 0.08
N GLN A 124 -29.20 25.23 0.97
CA GLN A 124 -30.32 24.28 0.83
C GLN A 124 -31.28 24.61 -0.31
N ASN A 125 -31.51 25.92 -0.54
CA ASN A 125 -32.46 26.40 -1.53
C ASN A 125 -32.01 26.03 -2.95
N VAL A 126 -30.70 25.91 -3.18
CA VAL A 126 -30.12 25.52 -4.48
C VAL A 126 -30.34 24.03 -4.76
N ILE A 127 -30.22 23.16 -3.75
CA ILE A 127 -30.43 21.71 -3.91
C ILE A 127 -31.91 21.39 -4.16
N ALA A 128 -32.83 22.08 -3.48
CA ALA A 128 -34.26 21.96 -3.75
C ALA A 128 -34.61 22.39 -5.20
N ASP A 129 -33.99 23.46 -5.69
CA ASP A 129 -34.18 23.95 -7.07
C ASP A 129 -33.61 22.99 -8.13
N VAL A 130 -32.46 22.36 -7.86
CA VAL A 130 -31.87 21.33 -8.74
C VAL A 130 -32.73 20.05 -8.78
N LYS A 131 -33.29 19.62 -7.64
CA LYS A 131 -34.22 18.48 -7.58
C LYS A 131 -35.51 18.74 -8.37
N LEU A 132 -36.06 19.96 -8.26
CA LEU A 132 -37.27 20.36 -8.99
C LEU A 132 -37.04 20.52 -10.49
N SER A 133 -35.88 21.04 -10.89
CA SER A 133 -35.54 21.28 -12.30
C SER A 133 -35.11 20.02 -13.08
N LEU A 134 -34.57 19.00 -12.41
CA LEU A 134 -34.14 17.74 -13.06
C LEU A 134 -35.17 16.61 -12.96
N ASN A 135 -36.29 16.79 -12.24
CA ASN A 135 -37.31 15.77 -11.97
C ASN A 135 -36.68 14.39 -11.66
N VAL A 136 -35.76 14.41 -10.70
CA VAL A 136 -34.89 13.26 -10.37
C VAL A 136 -35.71 12.02 -9.99
N ASP A 137 -36.92 12.20 -9.44
CA ASP A 137 -37.84 11.12 -9.12
C ASP A 137 -38.33 10.38 -10.37
N ALA A 138 -38.61 11.10 -11.47
CA ALA A 138 -38.97 10.49 -12.74
C ALA A 138 -37.80 9.75 -13.39
N LEU A 139 -36.58 10.28 -13.26
CA LEU A 139 -35.36 9.61 -13.74
C LEU A 139 -35.07 8.32 -12.95
N ASN A 140 -35.23 8.36 -11.63
CA ASN A 140 -35.05 7.19 -10.77
C ASN A 140 -36.12 6.12 -11.05
N ALA A 141 -37.38 6.52 -11.25
CA ALA A 141 -38.45 5.60 -11.63
C ALA A 141 -38.18 4.93 -13.00
N ALA A 142 -37.66 5.69 -13.97
CA ALA A 142 -37.28 5.15 -15.28
C ALA A 142 -36.11 4.16 -15.18
N LEU A 143 -35.12 4.44 -14.32
CA LEU A 143 -33.99 3.54 -14.09
C LEU A 143 -34.43 2.22 -13.46
N THR A 144 -35.33 2.26 -12.47
CA THR A 144 -35.87 1.04 -11.84
C THR A 144 -36.70 0.21 -12.84
N ALA A 145 -37.45 0.86 -13.73
CA ALA A 145 -38.20 0.17 -14.78
C ALA A 145 -37.26 -0.53 -15.80
N GLU A 146 -36.14 0.07 -16.15
CA GLU A 146 -35.16 -0.53 -17.06
C GLU A 146 -34.39 -1.69 -16.41
N GLN A 147 -34.06 -1.57 -15.12
CA GLN A 147 -33.47 -2.66 -14.34
C GLN A 147 -34.42 -3.87 -14.22
N ALA A 148 -35.72 -3.62 -14.08
CA ALA A 148 -36.73 -4.68 -14.09
C ALA A 148 -36.85 -5.37 -15.46
N ARG A 149 -36.59 -4.65 -16.56
CA ARG A 149 -36.54 -5.22 -17.92
C ARG A 149 -35.30 -6.07 -18.18
N THR A 150 -34.16 -5.66 -17.64
CA THR A 150 -32.85 -6.24 -17.98
C THR A 150 -32.42 -7.35 -17.01
N SER A 151 -33.06 -7.48 -15.85
CA SER A 151 -32.72 -8.52 -14.88
C SER A 151 -33.16 -9.92 -15.37
N PRO A 152 -32.23 -10.90 -15.53
CA PRO A 152 -32.54 -12.26 -16.00
C PRO A 152 -33.53 -13.02 -15.11
N ARG A 153 -33.68 -12.63 -13.85
CA ARG A 153 -34.63 -13.25 -12.92
C ARG A 153 -36.08 -12.88 -13.22
N ALA A 154 -36.34 -11.65 -13.66
CA ALA A 154 -37.71 -11.19 -13.96
C ALA A 154 -38.26 -11.83 -15.24
N SER A 155 -37.42 -12.02 -16.26
CA SER A 155 -37.82 -12.72 -17.49
C SER A 155 -38.12 -14.20 -17.26
N VAL A 156 -37.37 -14.87 -16.37
CA VAL A 156 -37.62 -16.27 -15.98
C VAL A 156 -38.91 -16.41 -15.19
N VAL A 157 -39.20 -15.51 -14.25
CA VAL A 157 -40.46 -15.54 -13.48
C VAL A 157 -41.66 -15.31 -14.40
N ASN A 158 -41.61 -14.32 -15.30
CA ASN A 158 -42.69 -14.07 -16.26
C ASN A 158 -42.90 -15.24 -17.24
N ALA A 159 -41.81 -15.92 -17.64
CA ALA A 159 -41.90 -17.12 -18.49
C ALA A 159 -42.51 -18.31 -17.74
N ILE A 160 -42.22 -18.46 -16.45
CA ILE A 160 -42.81 -19.50 -15.59
C ILE A 160 -44.30 -19.23 -15.39
N GLU A 161 -44.69 -17.99 -15.08
CA GLU A 161 -46.10 -17.61 -14.90
C GLU A 161 -46.93 -17.80 -16.18
N ALA A 162 -46.37 -17.43 -17.33
CA ALA A 162 -47.00 -17.70 -18.63
C ALA A 162 -47.18 -19.20 -18.89
N ARG A 163 -46.18 -20.02 -18.52
CA ARG A 163 -46.25 -21.47 -18.70
C ARG A 163 -47.26 -22.15 -17.77
N ILE A 164 -47.41 -21.64 -16.54
CA ILE A 164 -48.43 -22.12 -15.60
C ILE A 164 -49.83 -21.82 -16.15
N ALA A 165 -50.06 -20.61 -16.68
CA ALA A 165 -51.35 -20.24 -17.27
C ALA A 165 -51.73 -21.11 -18.48
N GLU A 166 -50.76 -21.48 -19.34
CA GLU A 166 -51.01 -22.41 -20.45
C GLU A 166 -51.42 -23.82 -19.96
N LEU A 167 -50.79 -24.31 -18.89
CA LEU A 167 -51.07 -25.63 -18.32
C LEU A 167 -52.46 -25.69 -17.67
N ASP A 168 -52.89 -24.62 -17.00
CA ASP A 168 -54.23 -24.52 -16.41
C ASP A 168 -55.35 -24.47 -17.47
N THR A 169 -55.05 -24.02 -18.69
CA THR A 169 -56.02 -24.04 -19.81
C THR A 169 -56.04 -25.37 -20.59
N ALA A 170 -55.09 -26.27 -20.33
CA ALA A 170 -54.94 -27.53 -21.05
C ALA A 170 -55.46 -28.77 -20.29
N GLY A 171 -55.96 -28.59 -19.06
CA GLY A 171 -56.64 -29.60 -18.25
C GLY A 171 -58.14 -29.35 -18.13
#